data_AF-A0A8J2U7Y0-F1
#
_entry.id   AF-A0A8J2U7Y0-F1
#
_cell.length_a   1.000
_cell.length_b   1.000
_cell.length_c   1.000
_cell.angle_alpha   90.00
_cell.angle_beta   90.00
_cell.angle_gamma   90.00
#
_symmetry.space_group_name_H-M   'P 1'
#
loop_
_entity.id
_entity.type
_entity.pdbx_description
1 polymer ?
#
loop_
_entity_poly.entity_id
_entity_poly.type
_entity_poly.pdbx_seq_one_letter_code
_entity_poly.pdbx_strand_id
1 'polypeptide(L)'
;MAASSSPGEPRAISRRDWRGKYNSTDVFDPKTNRFTRGPELNFERFKLGNSIITLKNGDILVFGGDQHIEQLHDGRFTVVAAFDHPYYLSTATLLHSGDILLAGGYGNNAQCGEESWLFTPQSTTIPLSSR
;
A
#
# COMPACT_ATOMS: atom_id res chain seq x y z
N MET A 1 -24.71 -5.61 13.42
CA MET A 1 -24.38 -7.05 13.31
C MET A 1 -22.88 -7.17 13.30
N ALA A 2 -22.31 -7.82 14.31
CA ALA A 2 -20.88 -7.93 14.53
C ALA A 2 -20.28 -8.97 13.58
N ALA A 3 -19.25 -8.60 12.82
CA ALA A 3 -18.38 -9.57 12.16
C ALA A 3 -17.14 -9.76 13.03
N SER A 4 -17.07 -10.94 13.64
CA SER A 4 -15.86 -11.54 14.20
C SER A 4 -14.73 -11.44 13.17
N SER A 5 -13.57 -10.91 13.58
CA SER A 5 -12.36 -10.95 12.77
C SER A 5 -11.22 -11.55 13.59
N SER A 6 -10.60 -12.57 13.00
CA SER A 6 -9.52 -13.38 13.58
C SER A 6 -8.26 -12.54 13.88
N PRO A 7 -7.49 -12.87 14.94
CA PRO A 7 -6.29 -12.12 15.30
C PRO A 7 -5.09 -12.59 14.47
N GLY A 8 -4.37 -11.68 13.80
CA GLY A 8 -3.07 -12.05 13.24
C GLY A 8 -2.39 -11.13 12.23
N GLU A 9 -3.09 -10.18 11.60
CA GLU A 9 -2.45 -9.35 10.57
C GLU A 9 -2.06 -7.95 11.07
N PRO A 10 -0.81 -7.51 10.88
CA PRO A 10 -0.42 -6.12 11.13
C PRO A 10 -1.23 -5.20 10.19
N ARG A 11 -1.95 -4.23 10.78
CA ARG A 11 -2.74 -3.25 10.03
C ARG A 11 -2.11 -1.88 10.18
N ALA A 12 -1.61 -1.32 9.08
CA ALA A 12 -1.26 0.10 9.02
C ALA A 12 -2.55 0.92 9.02
N ILE A 13 -2.71 1.86 9.97
CA ILE A 13 -3.90 2.72 10.07
C ILE A 13 -3.45 4.18 9.99
N SER A 14 -3.74 4.87 8.89
CA SER A 14 -3.54 6.32 8.77
C SER A 14 -4.77 7.08 9.30
N ARG A 15 -4.58 8.23 9.98
CA ARG A 15 -5.67 9.16 10.33
C ARG A 15 -6.41 9.59 9.05
N ARG A 16 -7.75 9.59 9.08
CA ARG A 16 -8.64 9.91 7.95
C ARG A 16 -9.51 11.12 8.27
N ASP A 17 -8.93 12.31 8.31
CA ASP A 17 -9.63 13.56 8.67
C ASP A 17 -10.08 14.40 7.46
N TRP A 18 -10.05 13.83 6.25
CA TRP A 18 -10.48 14.44 4.98
C TRP A 18 -9.78 15.76 4.62
N ARG A 19 -8.77 16.18 5.38
CA ARG A 19 -8.12 17.50 5.29
C ARG A 19 -6.64 17.45 4.91
N GLY A 20 -5.97 16.31 5.04
CA GLY A 20 -4.54 16.18 4.77
C GLY A 20 -4.19 15.03 3.83
N LYS A 21 -3.14 15.24 3.02
CA LYS A 21 -2.31 14.15 2.53
C LYS A 21 -1.29 13.82 3.63
N TYR A 22 -0.99 12.55 3.82
CA TYR A 22 -0.05 12.10 4.86
C TYR A 22 0.99 11.17 4.27
N ASN A 23 2.24 11.30 4.70
CA ASN A 23 3.31 10.34 4.42
C ASN A 23 3.69 9.51 5.67
N SER A 24 3.20 9.86 6.85
CA SER A 24 3.45 9.14 8.09
C SER A 24 2.77 7.77 8.09
N THR A 25 3.45 6.76 8.62
CA THR A 25 2.85 5.45 8.90
C THR A 25 2.99 5.11 10.39
N ASP A 26 2.14 4.19 10.84
CA ASP A 26 2.18 3.62 12.19
C ASP A 26 2.18 2.09 12.11
N VAL A 27 2.96 1.46 12.99
CA VAL A 27 3.02 0.01 13.18
C VAL A 27 2.26 -0.34 14.45
N PHE A 28 1.30 -1.25 14.33
CA PHE A 28 0.53 -1.76 15.47
C PHE A 28 1.12 -3.07 15.99
N ASP A 29 1.49 -3.10 17.28
CA ASP A 29 1.87 -4.33 17.97
C ASP A 29 0.65 -4.89 18.76
N PRO A 30 0.09 -6.04 18.37
CA PRO A 30 -1.06 -6.64 19.05
C PRO A 30 -0.71 -7.21 20.44
N LYS A 31 0.56 -7.51 20.73
CA LYS A 31 0.96 -8.05 22.05
C LYS A 31 0.90 -6.97 23.12
N THR A 32 1.32 -5.76 22.77
CA THR A 32 1.33 -4.61 23.68
C THR A 32 0.14 -3.69 23.49
N ASN A 33 -0.64 -3.89 22.41
CA ASN A 33 -1.77 -3.06 22.01
C ASN A 33 -1.37 -1.59 21.84
N ARG A 34 -0.22 -1.34 21.18
CA ARG A 34 0.34 0.01 20.99
C ARG A 34 0.66 0.27 19.52
N PHE A 35 0.54 1.54 19.16
CA PHE A 35 1.05 2.08 17.90
C PHE A 35 2.43 2.71 18.13
N THR A 36 3.35 2.46 17.21
CA THR A 36 4.65 3.13 17.13
C THR A 36 4.83 3.72 15.75
N ARG A 37 5.49 4.88 15.66
CA ARG A 37 5.78 5.52 14.38
C ARG A 37 6.57 4.57 13.48
N GLY A 38 6.08 4.36 12.27
CA GLY A 38 6.70 3.54 11.24
C GLY A 38 7.57 4.37 10.29
N PRO A 39 8.08 3.75 9.22
CA PRO A 39 8.79 4.45 8.16
C PRO A 39 7.87 5.39 7.39
N GLU A 40 8.42 6.46 6.84
CA GLU A 40 7.63 7.42 6.06
C GLU A 40 7.59 7.02 4.59
N LEU A 41 6.42 7.21 3.98
CA LEU A 41 6.26 7.19 2.53
C LEU A 41 7.10 8.33 1.91
N ASN A 42 7.57 8.13 0.69
CA ASN A 42 8.27 9.17 -0.07
C ASN A 42 7.29 10.26 -0.54
N PHE A 43 6.01 9.90 -0.74
CA PHE A 43 4.97 10.83 -1.18
C PHE A 43 3.77 10.80 -0.25
N GLU A 44 3.21 11.97 0.01
CA GLU A 44 2.00 12.10 0.80
C GLU A 44 0.78 11.59 0.03
N ARG A 45 -0.08 10.83 0.71
CA ARG A 45 -1.25 10.18 0.09
C ARG A 45 -2.54 10.60 0.75
N PHE A 46 -3.62 10.62 -0.03
CA PHE A 46 -4.97 10.90 0.45
C PHE A 46 -5.98 9.96 -0.20
N LYS A 47 -7.08 9.63 0.47
CA LYS A 47 -8.12 8.72 -0.05
C LYS A 47 -7.56 7.36 -0.51
N LEU A 48 -6.65 6.81 0.30
CA LEU A 48 -6.26 5.41 0.22
C LEU A 48 -7.50 4.54 0.50
N GLY A 49 -7.93 3.79 -0.50
CA GLY A 49 -9.05 2.86 -0.42
C GLY A 49 -8.54 1.49 0.02
N ASN A 50 -8.87 0.46 -0.76
CA ASN A 50 -8.37 -0.90 -0.59
C ASN A 50 -7.11 -1.11 -1.44
N SER A 51 -6.14 -0.21 -1.28
CA SER A 51 -5.02 -0.05 -2.22
C SER A 51 -3.65 -0.45 -1.61
N ILE A 52 -3.66 -1.04 -0.41
CA ILE A 52 -2.47 -1.51 0.30
C ILE A 52 -2.50 -3.03 0.34
N ILE A 53 -1.41 -3.68 -0.05
CA ILE A 53 -1.31 -5.14 -0.16
C ILE A 53 -0.07 -5.64 0.56
N THR A 54 -0.24 -6.67 1.37
CA THR A 54 0.88 -7.46 1.91
C THR A 54 1.27 -8.51 0.87
N LEU A 55 2.52 -8.50 0.44
CA LEU A 55 3.08 -9.45 -0.50
C LEU A 55 3.41 -10.78 0.19
N LYS A 56 3.60 -11.85 -0.59
CA LYS A 56 3.91 -13.19 -0.07
C LYS A 56 5.21 -13.25 0.75
N ASN A 57 6.16 -12.33 0.50
CA ASN A 57 7.41 -12.21 1.23
C ASN A 57 7.31 -11.35 2.51
N GLY A 58 6.13 -10.78 2.81
CA GLY A 58 5.91 -9.91 3.96
C GLY A 58 6.13 -8.42 3.69
N ASP A 59 6.62 -8.04 2.50
CA ASP A 59 6.70 -6.64 2.09
C ASP A 59 5.30 -6.05 1.93
N ILE A 60 5.20 -4.72 1.98
CA ILE A 60 3.94 -4.00 1.79
C ILE A 60 4.03 -3.17 0.52
N LEU A 61 3.07 -3.35 -0.40
CA LEU A 61 2.89 -2.48 -1.55
C LEU A 61 1.79 -1.46 -1.26
N VAL A 62 2.06 -0.19 -1.57
CA VAL A 62 1.13 0.92 -1.42
C VAL A 62 0.87 1.52 -2.81
N PHE A 63 -0.38 1.42 -3.25
CA PHE A 63 -0.90 2.05 -4.46
C PHE A 63 -1.99 3.06 -4.10
N GLY A 64 -2.28 4.00 -5.01
CA GLY A 64 -3.38 4.94 -4.90
C GLY A 64 -3.10 6.10 -3.94
N GLY A 65 -3.97 7.10 -3.99
CA GLY A 65 -3.86 8.35 -3.22
C GLY A 65 -2.68 9.27 -3.60
N ASP A 66 -1.82 8.79 -4.49
CA ASP A 66 -0.74 9.45 -5.21
C ASP A 66 -0.48 8.66 -6.52
N GLN A 67 0.35 9.21 -7.42
CA GLN A 67 0.70 8.60 -8.70
C GLN A 67 1.80 7.51 -8.61
N HIS A 68 2.57 7.46 -7.52
CA HIS A 68 3.63 6.46 -7.36
C HIS A 68 3.13 5.19 -6.68
N ILE A 69 3.71 4.05 -7.04
CA ILE A 69 3.62 2.80 -6.29
C ILE A 69 4.88 2.69 -5.44
N GLU A 70 4.69 2.46 -4.14
CA GLU A 70 5.79 2.30 -3.20
C GLU A 70 5.77 0.92 -2.55
N GLN A 71 6.94 0.30 -2.43
CA GLN A 71 7.13 -0.95 -1.72
C GLN A 71 7.94 -0.71 -0.44
N LEU A 72 7.40 -1.16 0.69
CA LEU A 72 8.12 -1.27 1.95
C LEU A 72 8.91 -2.57 1.93
N HIS A 73 10.23 -2.45 1.97
CA HIS A 73 11.16 -3.56 2.11
C HIS A 73 12.21 -3.17 3.15
N ASP A 74 12.52 -4.08 4.09
CA ASP A 74 13.50 -3.85 5.16
C ASP A 74 13.34 -2.50 5.89
N GLY A 75 12.09 -2.12 6.18
CA GLY A 75 11.78 -0.90 6.91
C GLY A 75 11.93 0.39 6.11
N ARG A 76 12.06 0.33 4.78
CA ARG A 76 12.15 1.51 3.91
C ARG A 76 11.19 1.44 2.73
N PHE A 77 10.48 2.54 2.47
CA PHE A 77 9.69 2.70 1.26
C PHE A 77 10.57 3.08 0.07
N THR A 78 10.37 2.38 -1.05
CA THR A 78 11.02 2.65 -2.34
C THR A 78 9.97 2.73 -3.44
N VAL A 79 10.16 3.65 -4.38
CA VAL A 79 9.29 3.77 -5.55
C VAL A 79 9.61 2.65 -6.53
N VAL A 80 8.60 1.88 -6.92
CA VAL A 80 8.75 0.74 -7.83
C VAL A 80 8.05 0.93 -9.17
N ALA A 81 7.08 1.85 -9.24
CA ALA A 81 6.43 2.27 -10.47
C ALA A 81 5.74 3.64 -10.28
N ALA A 82 5.35 4.27 -11.37
CA ALA A 82 4.59 5.52 -11.35
C ALA A 82 3.62 5.57 -12.53
N PHE A 83 2.53 6.32 -12.36
CA PHE A 83 1.58 6.70 -13.40
C PHE A 83 1.69 8.20 -13.69
N ASP A 84 1.05 8.65 -14.78
CA ASP A 84 1.06 10.07 -15.15
C ASP A 84 0.23 10.94 -14.19
N HIS A 85 -0.75 10.33 -13.50
CA HIS A 85 -1.68 11.00 -12.60
C HIS A 85 -2.02 10.10 -11.39
N PRO A 86 -2.45 10.68 -10.24
CA PRO A 86 -2.86 9.92 -9.07
C PRO A 86 -4.22 9.25 -9.25
N TYR A 87 -4.40 8.09 -8.63
CA TYR A 87 -5.70 7.41 -8.58
C TYR A 87 -6.22 7.33 -7.13
N TYR A 88 -7.33 8.01 -6.85
CA TYR A 88 -7.96 8.06 -5.52
C TYR A 88 -9.05 6.99 -5.39
N LEU A 89 -9.20 6.41 -4.19
CA LEU A 89 -10.19 5.35 -3.90
C LEU A 89 -10.07 4.11 -4.82
N SER A 90 -8.88 3.83 -5.35
CA SER A 90 -8.64 2.63 -6.15
C SER A 90 -8.63 1.35 -5.31
N THR A 91 -8.62 0.21 -5.99
CA THR A 91 -8.44 -1.10 -5.36
C THR A 91 -7.18 -1.77 -5.85
N ALA A 92 -6.56 -2.55 -4.97
CA ALA A 92 -5.50 -3.48 -5.27
C ALA A 92 -5.94 -4.88 -4.80
N THR A 93 -5.65 -5.93 -5.55
CA THR A 93 -5.99 -7.31 -5.20
C THR A 93 -4.84 -8.24 -5.56
N LEU A 94 -4.29 -8.93 -4.56
CA LEU A 94 -3.28 -9.97 -4.79
C LEU A 94 -3.95 -11.20 -5.42
N LEU A 95 -3.48 -11.58 -6.59
CA LEU A 95 -3.95 -12.76 -7.30
C LEU A 95 -3.17 -14.01 -6.85
N HIS A 96 -3.72 -15.20 -7.13
CA HIS A 96 -3.07 -16.46 -6.80
C HIS A 96 -1.69 -16.61 -7.46
N SER A 97 -1.53 -16.06 -8.68
CA SER A 97 -0.24 -16.02 -9.40
C SER A 97 0.85 -15.30 -8.62
N GLY A 98 0.49 -14.35 -7.75
CA GLY A 98 1.41 -13.42 -7.09
C GLY A 98 1.43 -12.03 -7.74
N ASP A 99 0.77 -11.86 -8.89
CA ASP A 99 0.53 -10.53 -9.46
C ASP A 99 -0.55 -9.79 -8.68
N ILE A 100 -0.62 -8.48 -8.89
CA ILE A 100 -1.56 -7.61 -8.22
C ILE A 100 -2.41 -6.91 -9.27
N LEU A 101 -3.72 -7.14 -9.21
CA LEU A 101 -4.67 -6.38 -10.01
C LEU A 101 -4.90 -5.03 -9.34
N LEU A 102 -4.55 -3.95 -10.03
CA LEU A 102 -4.85 -2.57 -9.68
C LEU A 102 -6.05 -2.14 -10.52
N ALA A 103 -7.11 -1.61 -9.92
CA ALA A 103 -8.31 -1.26 -10.68
C ALA A 103 -9.03 -0.04 -10.14
N GLY A 104 -9.52 0.76 -11.08
CA GLY A 104 -10.42 1.88 -10.87
C GLY A 104 -9.88 2.98 -9.97
N GLY A 105 -10.80 3.65 -9.29
CA GLY A 105 -10.56 4.91 -8.61
C GLY A 105 -10.88 6.08 -9.54
N TYR A 106 -10.48 7.29 -9.16
CA TYR A 106 -10.64 8.47 -9.99
C TYR A 106 -9.37 9.31 -10.00
N GLY A 107 -9.13 9.94 -11.14
CA GLY A 107 -8.00 10.82 -11.38
C GLY A 107 -8.18 12.21 -10.79
N ASN A 108 -7.40 13.16 -11.30
CA ASN A 108 -7.64 14.57 -11.00
C ASN A 108 -9.03 15.01 -11.51
N ASN A 109 -9.65 15.98 -10.84
CA ASN A 109 -10.98 16.52 -11.17
C ASN A 109 -12.13 15.49 -11.12
N ALA A 110 -11.99 14.43 -10.33
CA ALA A 110 -13.02 13.41 -10.12
C ALA A 110 -13.45 12.65 -11.41
N GLN A 111 -12.56 12.60 -12.41
CA GLN A 111 -12.76 11.73 -13.58
C GLN A 111 -12.70 10.27 -13.12
N CYS A 112 -13.82 9.55 -13.24
CA CYS A 112 -13.86 8.12 -12.96
C CYS A 112 -12.86 7.40 -13.87
N GLY A 113 -11.93 6.67 -13.27
CA GLY A 113 -11.02 5.79 -13.98
C GLY A 113 -11.71 4.47 -14.27
N GLU A 114 -11.70 4.05 -15.53
CA GLU A 114 -12.12 2.72 -15.97
C GLU A 114 -10.92 1.78 -16.17
N GLU A 115 -9.71 2.27 -15.87
CA GLU A 115 -8.50 1.54 -16.14
C GLU A 115 -8.24 0.44 -15.10
N SER A 116 -7.55 -0.59 -15.56
CA SER A 116 -6.98 -1.62 -14.69
C SER A 116 -5.60 -2.02 -15.20
N TRP A 117 -4.74 -2.41 -14.26
CA TRP A 117 -3.37 -2.80 -14.54
C TRP A 117 -3.04 -4.06 -13.77
N LEU A 118 -2.18 -4.88 -14.37
CA LEU A 118 -1.55 -5.99 -13.68
C LEU A 118 -0.14 -5.56 -13.28
N PHE A 119 0.15 -5.56 -11.99
CA PHE A 119 1.47 -5.27 -11.45
C PHE A 119 2.13 -6.55 -10.96
N THR A 120 3.29 -6.87 -11.52
CA THR A 120 4.12 -7.99 -11.06
C THR A 120 5.20 -7.46 -10.10
N PRO A 121 5.11 -7.76 -8.79
CA PRO A 121 6.13 -7.32 -7.84
C PRO A 121 7.47 -7.98 -8.17
N GLN A 122 8.53 -7.17 -8.19
CA GLN A 122 9.88 -7.69 -8.37
C GLN A 122 10.25 -8.51 -7.14
N SER A 123 10.62 -9.78 -7.31
CA SER A 123 11.22 -10.55 -6.23
C SER A 123 12.65 -10.06 -6.05
N THR A 124 12.89 -9.23 -5.03
CA THR A 124 14.25 -8.88 -4.62
C THR A 124 14.88 -10.10 -3.93
N THR A 125 15.14 -11.16 -4.68
CA THR A 125 16.06 -12.20 -4.23
C THR A 125 17.45 -11.61 -4.38
N ILE A 126 17.98 -10.96 -3.34
CA ILE A 126 19.40 -10.62 -3.30
C ILE A 126 20.15 -11.96 -3.34
N PRO A 127 20.94 -12.28 -4.38
CA PRO A 127 21.78 -13.47 -4.31
C PRO A 127 22.76 -13.23 -3.16
N LEU A 128 22.75 -14.13 -2.17
CA LEU A 128 23.79 -14.17 -1.13
C LEU A 128 25.13 -14.43 -1.83
N SER A 129 25.86 -13.37 -2.18
CA SER A 129 27.26 -13.48 -2.55
C SER A 129 28.05 -13.68 -1.27
N SER A 130 28.42 -14.92 -0.96
CA SER A 130 29.43 -15.23 0.04
C SER A 130 30.76 -14.54 -0.34
N ARG A 131 31.31 -13.72 0.56
CA ARG A 131 32.74 -13.44 0.61
C ARG A 131 33.33 -14.13 1.82
#